data_AF-A0A972DSG1-F1
#
_entry.id   AF-A0A972DSG1-F1
#
_cell.length_a   1.000
_cell.length_b   1.000
_cell.length_c   1.000
_cell.angle_alpha   90.00
_cell.angle_beta   90.00
_cell.angle_gamma   90.00
#
_symmetry.space_group_name_H-M   'P 1'
#
loop_
_entity.id
_entity.type
_entity.pdbx_description
1 polymer ?
#
loop_
_entity_poly.entity_id
_entity_poly.type
_entity_poly.pdbx_seq_one_letter_code
_entity_poly.pdbx_strand_id
1 'polypeptide(L)' 'SSDLVQMVKDLIADGVTVKVCGTCQARCGIRKGEPYYEGAQKSTMAELSQWVRESEQVLTF' A
#
# COMPACT_ATOMS: atom_id res chain seq x y z
N SER A 1 7.60 -20.70 5.57
CA SER A 1 7.99 -19.31 5.90
C SER A 1 7.18 -18.42 4.99
N SER A 2 6.20 -17.68 5.53
CA SER A 2 5.25 -16.90 4.73
C SER A 2 5.92 -15.60 4.28
N ASP A 3 6.15 -15.45 2.98
CA ASP A 3 6.76 -14.25 2.42
C ASP A 3 5.69 -13.16 2.23
N LEU A 4 5.65 -12.21 3.17
CA LEU A 4 4.77 -11.03 3.10
C LEU A 4 4.96 -10.23 1.81
N VAL A 5 6.17 -10.23 1.25
CA VAL A 5 6.45 -9.54 -0.01
C VAL A 5 5.72 -10.23 -1.16
N GLN A 6 5.75 -11.56 -1.20
CA GLN A 6 5.09 -12.33 -2.26
C GLN A 6 3.57 -12.17 -2.19
N MET A 7 2.98 -12.24 -0.99
CA MET A 7 1.53 -12.05 -0.84
C MET A 7 1.05 -10.68 -1.33
N VAL A 8 1.80 -9.61 -1.07
CA VAL A 8 1.44 -8.27 -1.57
C VAL A 8 1.56 -8.18 -3.09
N LYS A 9 2.57 -8.82 -3.69
CA LYS A 9 2.72 -8.88 -5.15
C LYS A 9 1.60 -9.66 -5.82
N ASP A 10 1.19 -10.78 -5.24
CA ASP A 10 0.10 -11.60 -5.76
C ASP A 10 -1.22 -10.83 -5.73
N LEU A 11 -1.50 -10.07 -4.64
CA LEU A 11 -2.67 -9.17 -4.57
C LEU A 11 -2.66 -8.12 -5.69
N ILE A 12 -1.50 -7.52 -6.00
CA ILE A 12 -1.38 -6.57 -7.10
C ILE A 12 -1.62 -7.26 -8.45
N ALA A 13 -1.10 -8.47 -8.63
CA ALA A 13 -1.30 -9.28 -9.84
C ALA A 13 -2.77 -9.67 -10.04
N ASP A 14 -3.51 -9.90 -8.95
CA ASP A 14 -4.97 -10.16 -8.95
C ASP A 14 -5.81 -8.89 -9.23
N GLY A 15 -5.16 -7.73 -9.44
CA GLY A 15 -5.82 -6.46 -9.75
C GLY A 15 -6.30 -5.68 -8.52
N VAL A 16 -5.92 -6.11 -7.31
CA VAL A 16 -6.24 -5.37 -6.09
C VAL A 16 -5.41 -4.08 -6.05
N THR A 17 -6.09 -2.96 -5.82
CA THR A 17 -5.40 -1.66 -5.74
C THR A 17 -4.66 -1.55 -4.41
N VAL A 18 -3.33 -1.61 -4.46
CA VAL A 18 -2.46 -1.43 -3.30
C VAL A 18 -1.89 -0.02 -3.27
N LYS A 19 -2.21 0.72 -2.22
CA LYS A 19 -1.73 2.09 -1.98
C LYS A 19 -0.76 2.13 -0.80
N VAL A 20 0.34 2.87 -0.96
CA VAL A 20 1.39 2.97 0.05
C VAL A 20 1.56 4.43 0.47
N CYS A 21 1.51 4.67 1.78
CA CYS A 21 1.61 6.02 2.34
C CYS A 21 2.99 6.63 2.10
N GLY A 22 3.05 7.71 1.31
CA GLY A 22 4.30 8.35 0.90
C GLY A 22 5.12 8.95 2.06
N THR A 23 4.47 9.41 3.13
CA THR A 23 5.17 9.92 4.31
C THR A 23 5.77 8.79 5.15
N CYS A 24 5.09 7.64 5.23
CA CYS A 24 5.64 6.43 5.84
C CYS A 24 6.83 5.91 5.03
N GLN A 25 6.78 5.97 3.70
CA GLN A 25 7.95 5.64 2.86
C GLN A 25 9.12 6.59 3.13
N ALA A 26 8.89 7.90 3.25
CA ALA A 26 9.97 8.86 3.49
C ALA A 26 10.61 8.70 4.87
N ARG A 27 9.80 8.34 5.89
CA ARG A 27 10.22 8.19 7.28
C ARG A 27 10.81 6.82 7.61
N CYS A 28 10.22 5.76 7.09
CA CYS A 28 10.55 4.36 7.40
C CYS A 28 11.23 3.62 6.23
N GLY A 29 11.23 4.19 5.03
CA GLY A 29 11.66 3.52 3.82
C GLY A 29 13.14 3.15 3.86
N ILE A 30 13.39 1.84 3.82
CA ILE A 30 14.71 1.20 3.74
C ILE A 30 15.41 1.52 2.40
N ARG A 31 14.72 2.14 1.44
CA ARG A 31 15.29 2.66 0.18
C ARG A 31 14.65 3.99 -0.20
N LYS A 32 15.36 5.10 0.00
CA LYS A 32 14.94 6.42 -0.48
C LYS A 32 14.91 6.42 -2.00
N GLY A 33 13.71 6.49 -2.58
CA GLY A 33 13.52 6.75 -4.02
C GLY A 33 13.17 5.55 -4.89
N GLU A 34 13.11 4.33 -4.35
CA GLU A 34 12.62 3.17 -5.11
C GLU A 34 11.12 2.91 -4.86
N PRO A 35 10.32 2.63 -5.91
CA PRO A 35 8.96 2.16 -5.75
C PRO A 35 8.95 0.82 -5.01
N TYR A 36 8.10 0.68 -3.98
CA TYR A 36 8.04 -0.51 -3.13
C TYR A 36 7.83 -1.80 -3.94
N TYR A 37 6.77 -1.83 -4.74
CA TYR A 37 6.46 -2.93 -5.66
C TYR A 37 5.95 -2.34 -6.97
N GLU A 38 6.25 -3.01 -8.08
CA GLU A 38 5.67 -2.69 -9.37
C GLU A 38 4.14 -2.80 -9.29
N GLY A 39 3.41 -1.75 -9.68
CA GLY A 39 1.96 -1.65 -9.54
C GLY A 39 1.45 -1.06 -8.22
N ALA A 40 2.31 -0.90 -7.19
CA ALA A 40 1.91 -0.21 -5.96
C ALA A 40 1.85 1.31 -6.18
N GLN A 41 0.73 1.93 -5.79
CA GLN A 41 0.50 3.35 -5.96
C GLN A 41 0.94 4.14 -4.73
N LYS A 42 1.68 5.23 -4.91
CA LYS A 42 1.96 6.17 -3.81
C LYS A 42 0.67 6.92 -3.46
N SER A 43 0.37 7.00 -2.17
CA SER A 43 -0.85 7.62 -1.64
C SER A 43 -0.53 8.54 -0.45
N THR A 44 -1.50 9.37 -0.09
CA THR A 44 -1.47 10.30 1.03
C THR A 44 -2.45 9.88 2.14
N MET A 45 -2.30 10.49 3.32
CA MET A 45 -3.25 10.25 4.41
C MET A 45 -4.66 10.79 4.08
N ALA A 46 -4.75 11.85 3.27
CA ALA A 46 -6.03 12.38 2.80
C ALA A 46 -6.77 11.38 1.92
N GLU A 47 -6.07 10.74 0.98
CA GLU A 47 -6.66 9.70 0.12
C GLU A 47 -7.07 8.46 0.94
N LEU A 48 -6.29 8.07 1.96
CA LEU A 48 -6.70 7.00 2.88
C LEU A 48 -8.02 7.36 3.58
N SER A 49 -8.17 8.61 4.04
CA SER A 49 -9.40 9.04 4.72
C SER A 49 -10.63 9.02 3.80
N GLN A 50 -10.45 9.35 2.52
CA GLN A 50 -11.51 9.23 1.51
C GLN A 50 -11.89 7.77 1.27
N TRP A 51 -10.89 6.89 1.12
CA TRP A 51 -11.11 5.46 0.96
C TRP A 51 -11.87 4.83 2.13
N VAL A 52 -11.50 5.19 3.36
CA VAL A 52 -12.23 4.74 4.57
C VAL A 52 -13.68 5.21 4.54
N ARG A 53 -13.94 6.44 4.08
CA ARG A 53 -15.30 6.99 3.99
C ARG A 53 -16.15 6.33 2.90
N GLU A 54 -15.53 5.93 1.80
CA GLU A 54 -16.21 5.30 0.66
C GLU A 54 -16.35 3.78 0.82
N SER A 55 -15.58 3.17 1.73
CA SER A 55 -15.63 1.74 2.00
C SER A 55 -16.80 1.38 2.92
N GLU A 56 -17.52 0.32 2.59
CA GLU A 56 -18.58 -0.24 3.44
C GLU A 56 -18.02 -0.85 4.74
N GLN A 57 -16.82 -1.43 4.64
CA GLN A 57 -16.13 -2.05 5.78
C GLN A 57 -14.62 -1.78 5.67
N VAL A 58 -13.99 -1.47 6.80
CA VAL A 58 -12.54 -1.27 6.89
C VAL A 58 -11.97 -2.30 7.87
N LEU A 59 -11.02 -3.10 7.39
CA LEU A 59 -10.24 -4.04 8.20
C LEU A 59 -8.86 -3.44 8.46
N THR A 60 -8.45 -3.39 9.72
CA THR A 60 -7.13 -2.90 10.16
C THR A 60 -6.35 -4.03 10.80
N PHE A 61 -5.09 -4.19 10.39
CA PHE A 61 -4.18 -5.24 10.84
C PHE A 61 -2.96 -4.65 11.53
#